data_AF-A0A8J7BNY1-F1
#
_entry.id   AF-A0A8J7BNY1-F1
#
_cell.length_a   1.000
_cell.length_b   1.000
_cell.length_c   1.000
_cell.angle_alpha   90.00
_cell.angle_beta   90.00
_cell.angle_gamma   90.00
#
_symmetry.space_group_name_H-M   'P 1'
#
loop_
_entity.id
_entity.type
_entity.pdbx_description
1 polymer ?
#
loop_
_entity_poly.entity_id
_entity_poly.type
_entity_poly.pdbx_seq_one_letter_code
_entity_poly.pdbx_strand_id
1 'polypeptide(L)'
;MRPPLSQLPRPLGHTSEQNRLGHSDRLLTFAIGFLATTWLGTATVNSLWAAPELPSITQDLRGKQDASTPSLPPLPTPLPDPIIPDVTGIIGLTPAANDDIGVGHLRPVNLSTDTTEGLSGASWLRDVALPIYPSPDSAHWGWLINGWLVPNGGTPLAIGRDAAFSMVQTEQQVYTFPVLEIRSDGWFRFQYTPAGAAWAHISHLELGTVPLTVETWESSMQDASRIEFRRPGLAQPMRLAPSGTAPLQALVGSNSIIQPLDLEGDWLRVRVTQPAQGCTALPGSSISEGWVRWRSDAKIPLIWFSSTDCQ
;
A
#
# COMPACT_ATOMS: atom_id res chain seq x y z
N MET A 1 35.79 34.18 56.95
CA MET A 1 34.71 34.80 56.15
C MET A 1 34.17 33.76 55.20
N ARG A 2 32.96 33.25 55.47
CA ARG A 2 32.24 32.26 54.64
C ARG A 2 31.11 32.99 53.90
N PRO A 3 30.88 32.70 52.61
CA PRO A 3 29.69 33.21 51.92
C PRO A 3 28.44 32.39 52.29
N PRO A 4 27.24 32.99 52.25
CA PRO A 4 25.99 32.34 52.62
C PRO A 4 25.36 31.54 51.48
N LEU A 5 24.67 30.47 51.87
CA LEU A 5 23.79 29.62 51.06
C LEU A 5 22.62 30.43 50.48
N SER A 6 22.37 30.26 49.18
CA SER A 6 21.24 30.85 48.47
C SER A 6 20.37 29.76 47.83
N GLN A 7 19.09 29.81 48.21
CA GLN A 7 17.86 29.46 47.47
C GLN A 7 17.43 28.00 47.28
N LEU A 8 16.20 27.77 47.76
CA LEU A 8 15.20 26.85 47.20
C LEU A 8 13.85 27.60 47.14
N PRO A 9 13.21 27.72 45.97
CA PRO A 9 11.78 28.03 45.90
C PRO A 9 10.97 26.74 45.67
N ARG A 10 9.93 26.58 46.50
CA ARG A 10 8.84 25.60 46.29
C ARG A 10 7.94 26.07 45.14
N PRO A 11 7.45 25.17 44.27
CA PRO A 11 6.29 25.46 43.43
C PRO A 11 4.99 25.18 44.18
N LEU A 12 4.05 26.13 44.03
CA LEU A 12 2.68 26.10 44.49
C LEU A 12 1.78 25.41 43.45
N GLY A 13 0.92 24.52 43.96
CA GLY A 13 -0.48 24.29 43.56
C GLY A 13 -0.85 24.23 42.07
N HIS A 14 -1.18 23.03 41.61
CA HIS A 14 -2.15 22.84 40.53
C HIS A 14 -3.48 22.35 41.11
N THR A 15 -4.50 23.19 40.96
CA THR A 15 -5.91 22.92 41.21
C THR A 15 -6.46 21.97 40.14
N SER A 16 -7.12 20.91 40.60
CA SER A 16 -7.89 19.96 39.82
C SER A 16 -9.30 20.52 39.57
N GLU A 17 -9.60 20.93 38.34
CA GLU A 17 -10.98 21.09 37.86
C GLU A 17 -11.39 19.83 37.08
N GLN A 18 -12.21 18.99 37.72
CA GLN A 18 -13.01 17.99 37.05
C GLN A 18 -14.27 18.67 36.54
N ASN A 19 -14.43 18.74 35.21
CA ASN A 19 -15.70 19.13 34.60
C ASN A 19 -16.38 17.94 33.90
N ARG A 20 -17.65 17.81 34.25
CA ARG A 20 -18.66 16.86 33.78
C ARG A 20 -18.80 16.89 32.25
N LEU A 21 -18.97 15.72 31.65
CA LEU A 21 -19.84 15.55 30.50
C LEU A 21 -20.65 14.26 30.69
N GLY A 22 -21.93 14.46 31.00
CA GLY A 22 -22.95 13.45 30.77
C GLY A 22 -23.30 13.44 29.30
N HIS A 23 -23.26 12.27 28.69
CA HIS A 23 -24.01 11.99 27.48
C HIS A 23 -24.63 10.61 27.61
N SER A 24 -25.96 10.65 27.70
CA SER A 24 -26.85 9.51 27.51
C SER A 24 -26.69 9.03 26.08
N ASP A 25 -26.37 7.75 25.88
CA ASP A 25 -26.67 7.09 24.62
C ASP A 25 -27.51 5.84 24.85
N ARG A 26 -28.63 5.83 24.12
CA ARG A 26 -29.68 4.83 24.09
C ARG A 26 -29.16 3.56 23.44
N LEU A 27 -29.17 2.45 24.19
CA LEU A 27 -29.11 1.11 23.62
C LEU A 27 -30.49 0.74 23.06
N LEU A 28 -30.62 0.75 21.74
CA LEU A 28 -31.69 0.09 21.00
C LEU A 28 -31.21 -1.32 20.63
N THR A 29 -31.53 -2.28 21.50
CA THR A 29 -31.37 -3.71 21.24
C THR A 29 -32.47 -4.17 20.31
N PHE A 30 -32.15 -4.42 19.03
CA PHE A 30 -33.04 -5.21 18.15
C PHE A 30 -32.72 -6.69 18.33
N ALA A 31 -33.61 -7.38 19.04
CA ALA A 31 -33.73 -8.83 19.01
C ALA A 31 -34.53 -9.22 17.77
N ILE A 32 -33.92 -9.96 16.84
CA ILE A 32 -34.65 -10.74 15.84
C ILE A 32 -34.25 -12.19 16.06
N GLY A 33 -35.12 -12.91 16.77
CA GLY A 33 -35.15 -14.36 16.72
C GLY A 33 -35.84 -14.80 15.44
N PHE A 34 -35.26 -15.78 14.74
CA PHE A 34 -36.02 -16.64 13.85
C PHE A 34 -35.73 -18.09 14.17
N LEU A 35 -36.85 -18.80 14.32
CA LEU A 35 -36.99 -20.19 14.70
C LEU A 35 -36.50 -21.12 13.59
N ALA A 36 -35.90 -22.23 14.02
CA ALA A 36 -35.64 -23.40 13.21
C ALA A 36 -36.96 -24.02 12.72
N THR A 37 -36.94 -24.61 11.53
CA THR A 37 -37.85 -25.71 11.18
C THR A 37 -37.16 -26.66 10.22
N THR A 38 -36.87 -27.86 10.73
CA THR A 38 -36.45 -29.05 10.01
C THR A 38 -37.66 -29.70 9.35
N TRP A 39 -37.55 -30.07 8.07
CA TRP A 39 -38.41 -31.11 7.47
C TRP A 39 -37.57 -32.00 6.56
N LEU A 40 -37.44 -33.26 6.98
CA LEU A 40 -37.01 -34.40 6.17
C LEU A 40 -38.19 -34.83 5.30
N GLY A 41 -37.96 -34.96 3.99
CA GLY A 41 -38.90 -35.53 3.04
C GLY A 41 -38.16 -36.41 2.05
N THR A 42 -38.12 -37.72 2.31
CA THR A 42 -37.79 -38.75 1.34
C THR A 42 -39.03 -39.11 0.53
N ALA A 43 -38.96 -38.97 -0.80
CA ALA A 43 -39.88 -39.64 -1.71
C ALA A 43 -39.15 -40.04 -3.00
N THR A 44 -39.03 -41.35 -3.19
CA THR A 44 -38.65 -42.04 -4.42
C THR A 44 -39.81 -42.04 -5.42
N VAL A 45 -39.57 -41.68 -6.69
CA VAL A 45 -40.42 -42.10 -7.82
C VAL A 45 -39.53 -42.42 -9.03
N ASN A 46 -39.85 -43.55 -9.65
CA ASN A 46 -39.18 -44.21 -10.76
C ASN A 46 -39.25 -43.45 -12.10
N SER A 47 -38.23 -43.77 -12.90
CA SER A 47 -38.01 -43.50 -14.31
C SER A 47 -39.22 -43.68 -15.24
N LEU A 48 -39.39 -42.74 -16.16
CA LEU A 48 -39.97 -42.95 -17.49
C LEU A 48 -39.15 -42.17 -18.52
N TRP A 49 -38.72 -42.89 -19.55
CA TRP A 49 -38.00 -42.39 -20.73
C TRP A 49 -38.72 -41.23 -21.43
N ALA A 50 -37.98 -40.17 -21.72
CA ALA A 50 -38.08 -39.40 -22.95
C ALA A 50 -36.72 -38.70 -23.18
N ALA A 51 -36.04 -39.02 -24.27
CA ALA A 51 -34.84 -38.32 -24.69
C ALA A 51 -35.24 -36.92 -25.19
N PRO A 52 -34.73 -35.82 -24.60
CA PRO A 52 -34.82 -34.51 -25.24
C PRO A 52 -33.71 -34.43 -26.30
N GLU A 53 -34.10 -34.08 -27.53
CA GLU A 53 -33.19 -33.67 -28.60
C GLU A 53 -32.19 -32.63 -28.06
N LEU A 54 -30.90 -32.85 -28.36
CA LEU A 54 -29.84 -31.89 -28.09
C LEU A 54 -30.08 -30.63 -28.95
N PRO A 55 -30.35 -29.44 -28.38
CA PRO A 55 -30.05 -28.23 -29.10
C PRO A 55 -28.53 -28.14 -29.23
N SER A 56 -28.06 -28.05 -30.47
CA SER A 56 -26.70 -27.69 -30.83
C SER A 56 -26.36 -26.31 -30.27
N ILE A 57 -25.93 -26.23 -29.01
CA ILE A 57 -25.30 -25.04 -28.44
C ILE A 57 -23.83 -25.09 -28.85
N THR A 58 -23.58 -24.78 -30.12
CA THR A 58 -22.24 -24.55 -30.65
C THR A 58 -22.27 -23.25 -31.41
N GLN A 59 -22.35 -22.12 -30.67
CA GLN A 59 -21.98 -20.75 -31.06
C GLN A 59 -22.71 -19.77 -30.14
N ASP A 60 -22.17 -19.49 -28.95
CA ASP A 60 -22.36 -18.18 -28.28
C ASP A 60 -21.42 -17.96 -27.07
N LEU A 61 -20.23 -18.57 -27.09
CA LEU A 61 -19.17 -18.30 -26.11
C LEU A 61 -17.94 -17.66 -26.78
N ARG A 62 -18.17 -16.83 -27.81
CA ARG A 62 -17.13 -16.08 -28.52
C ARG A 62 -17.40 -14.57 -28.46
N GLY A 63 -17.77 -14.12 -27.27
CA GLY A 63 -18.00 -12.72 -26.93
C GLY A 63 -17.61 -12.41 -25.49
N LYS A 64 -16.62 -13.11 -24.91
CA LYS A 64 -15.84 -12.49 -23.83
C LYS A 64 -15.02 -11.42 -24.54
N GLN A 65 -15.50 -10.17 -24.44
CA GLN A 65 -14.80 -8.97 -24.86
C GLN A 65 -13.32 -9.13 -24.50
N ASP A 66 -12.46 -9.22 -25.50
CA ASP A 66 -11.10 -8.72 -25.35
C ASP A 66 -11.27 -7.31 -24.81
N ALA A 67 -10.82 -7.07 -23.58
CA ALA A 67 -10.85 -5.75 -22.98
C ALA A 67 -10.11 -4.83 -23.94
N SER A 68 -10.86 -3.98 -24.63
CA SER A 68 -10.28 -3.11 -25.65
C SER A 68 -9.33 -2.17 -24.94
N THR A 69 -8.04 -2.29 -25.25
CA THR A 69 -7.03 -1.33 -24.81
C THR A 69 -7.54 0.08 -25.10
N PRO A 70 -7.58 0.98 -24.09
CA PRO A 70 -8.08 2.33 -24.30
C PRO A 70 -7.25 3.02 -25.39
N SER A 71 -7.92 3.80 -26.24
CA SER A 71 -7.22 4.64 -27.21
C SER A 71 -6.40 5.71 -26.49
N LEU A 72 -5.19 5.97 -26.98
CA LEU A 72 -4.33 7.02 -26.48
C LEU A 72 -4.99 8.40 -26.64
N PRO A 73 -5.24 9.15 -25.56
CA PRO A 73 -5.75 10.51 -25.65
C PRO A 73 -4.72 11.48 -26.26
N PRO A 74 -5.15 12.62 -26.82
CA PRO A 74 -4.22 13.64 -27.30
C PRO A 74 -3.44 14.25 -26.13
N LEU A 75 -2.20 14.66 -26.40
CA LEU A 75 -1.37 15.38 -25.44
C LEU A 75 -1.95 16.78 -25.13
N PRO A 76 -1.71 17.32 -23.93
CA PRO A 76 -2.09 18.69 -23.60
C PRO A 76 -1.48 19.71 -24.55
N THR A 77 -2.24 20.76 -24.86
CA THR A 77 -1.77 21.89 -25.67
C THR A 77 -2.07 23.21 -24.93
N PRO A 78 -1.06 24.02 -24.57
CA PRO A 78 0.39 23.76 -24.73
C PRO A 78 0.88 22.66 -23.78
N LEU A 79 1.94 21.96 -24.18
CA LEU A 79 2.65 21.01 -23.32
C LEU A 79 3.54 21.80 -22.35
N PRO A 80 3.43 21.60 -21.02
CA PRO A 80 4.27 22.32 -20.06
C PRO A 80 5.71 21.81 -20.06
N ASP A 81 6.65 22.72 -19.84
CA ASP A 81 8.07 22.38 -19.68
C ASP A 81 8.29 21.48 -18.46
N PRO A 82 9.20 20.49 -18.53
CA PRO A 82 9.52 19.61 -17.40
C PRO A 82 9.95 20.34 -16.13
N ILE A 83 9.37 19.94 -15.00
CA ILE A 83 9.79 20.38 -13.66
C ILE A 83 10.12 19.21 -12.75
N ILE A 84 11.04 19.44 -11.81
CA ILE A 84 11.25 18.54 -10.69
C ILE A 84 10.18 18.85 -9.63
N PRO A 85 9.37 17.87 -9.18
CA PRO A 85 8.40 18.09 -8.13
C PRO A 85 9.02 18.61 -6.83
N ASP A 86 8.28 19.47 -6.13
CA ASP A 86 8.71 19.97 -4.82
C ASP A 86 8.40 18.94 -3.73
N VAL A 87 9.44 18.39 -3.12
CA VAL A 87 9.31 17.36 -2.08
C VAL A 87 8.54 17.83 -0.84
N THR A 88 8.47 19.14 -0.59
CA THR A 88 7.79 19.69 0.60
C THR A 88 6.27 19.52 0.55
N GLY A 89 5.68 19.47 -0.64
CA GLY A 89 4.25 19.15 -0.83
C GLY A 89 3.96 17.67 -1.10
N ILE A 90 4.96 16.79 -0.98
CA ILE A 90 4.76 15.34 -1.05
C ILE A 90 4.60 14.81 0.37
N ILE A 91 3.47 14.16 0.63
CA ILE A 91 3.10 13.66 1.96
C ILE A 91 2.89 12.16 1.94
N GLY A 92 2.88 11.55 3.14
CA GLY A 92 2.62 10.10 3.30
C GLY A 92 3.83 9.19 3.05
N LEU A 93 5.05 9.76 2.98
CA LEU A 93 6.27 9.03 2.63
C LEU A 93 6.50 7.78 3.47
N THR A 94 6.26 7.86 4.79
CA THR A 94 6.28 6.69 5.67
C THR A 94 4.84 6.35 6.07
N PRO A 95 4.29 5.22 5.62
CA PRO A 95 2.94 4.82 5.99
C PRO A 95 2.80 4.54 7.49
N ALA A 96 1.82 5.15 8.15
CA ALA A 96 1.50 4.87 9.54
C ALA A 96 0.93 3.46 9.71
N ALA A 97 0.92 2.91 10.93
CA ALA A 97 0.53 1.52 11.22
C ALA A 97 -0.76 0.98 10.58
N ASN A 98 -1.74 1.84 10.30
CA ASN A 98 -3.08 1.46 9.83
C ASN A 98 -3.41 2.04 8.45
N ASP A 99 -2.49 2.73 7.80
CA ASP A 99 -2.79 3.33 6.50
C ASP A 99 -3.01 2.23 5.47
N ASP A 100 -4.09 2.34 4.71
CA ASP A 100 -4.32 1.54 3.52
C ASP A 100 -3.46 2.09 2.39
N ILE A 101 -2.43 1.33 2.03
CA ILE A 101 -1.48 1.64 0.97
C ILE A 101 -1.74 0.80 -0.28
N GLY A 102 -2.92 0.17 -0.37
CA GLY A 102 -3.32 -0.63 -1.51
C GLY A 102 -2.55 -1.93 -1.69
N VAL A 103 -2.48 -2.39 -2.93
CA VAL A 103 -1.93 -3.68 -3.36
C VAL A 103 -0.52 -3.58 -3.92
N GLY A 104 -0.03 -2.37 -4.20
CA GLY A 104 1.29 -2.16 -4.78
C GLY A 104 1.60 -0.69 -4.99
N HIS A 105 2.46 -0.40 -5.95
CA HIS A 105 2.81 0.95 -6.35
C HIS A 105 3.12 1.11 -7.82
N LEU A 106 2.94 2.35 -8.30
CA LEU A 106 3.39 2.81 -9.59
C LEU A 106 4.76 3.46 -9.41
N ARG A 107 5.76 2.93 -10.14
CA ARG A 107 7.17 3.31 -10.03
C ARG A 107 7.87 3.28 -11.39
N PRO A 108 9.05 3.90 -11.53
CA PRO A 108 9.91 3.69 -12.69
C PRO A 108 10.54 2.28 -12.72
N VAL A 109 10.76 1.73 -13.92
CA VAL A 109 11.34 0.39 -14.14
C VAL A 109 12.83 0.35 -13.81
N ASN A 110 13.61 1.34 -14.27
CA ASN A 110 15.06 1.36 -14.13
C ASN A 110 15.48 2.40 -13.09
N LEU A 111 15.72 1.95 -11.86
CA LEU A 111 16.28 2.80 -10.79
C LEU A 111 17.82 2.74 -10.73
N SER A 112 18.49 2.33 -11.81
CA SER A 112 19.95 2.22 -11.86
C SER A 112 20.62 3.54 -11.46
N THR A 113 21.46 3.45 -10.44
CA THR A 113 22.22 4.53 -9.79
C THR A 113 23.31 5.17 -10.64
N ASP A 114 23.35 4.86 -11.94
CA ASP A 114 24.42 5.26 -12.87
C ASP A 114 24.18 6.62 -13.54
N THR A 115 23.03 7.24 -13.33
CA THR A 115 22.83 8.64 -13.72
C THR A 115 23.35 9.56 -12.64
N THR A 116 24.23 10.49 -13.02
CA THR A 116 24.83 11.54 -12.17
C THR A 116 23.78 12.41 -11.47
N GLU A 117 22.53 12.38 -11.94
CA GLU A 117 21.32 12.77 -11.21
C GLU A 117 20.47 11.50 -10.98
N GLY A 118 20.63 10.85 -9.84
CA GLY A 118 19.87 9.64 -9.53
C GLY A 118 18.36 9.94 -9.43
N LEU A 119 17.52 8.97 -9.80
CA LEU A 119 16.05 9.01 -9.67
C LEU A 119 15.59 8.95 -8.19
N SER A 120 16.16 9.80 -7.35
CA SER A 120 15.83 9.93 -5.94
C SER A 120 14.55 10.74 -5.74
N GLY A 121 13.82 10.42 -4.67
CA GLY A 121 12.54 11.06 -4.35
C GLY A 121 11.53 10.92 -5.50
N ALA A 122 10.95 12.04 -5.92
CA ALA A 122 9.94 12.11 -6.98
C ALA A 122 10.47 12.70 -8.30
N SER A 123 11.80 12.83 -8.45
CA SER A 123 12.42 13.46 -9.63
C SER A 123 12.02 12.80 -10.95
N TRP A 124 11.77 11.49 -10.95
CA TRP A 124 11.32 10.70 -12.10
C TRP A 124 10.02 11.23 -12.74
N LEU A 125 9.15 11.93 -11.99
CA LEU A 125 7.89 12.47 -12.51
C LEU A 125 8.09 13.52 -13.61
N ARG A 126 9.28 14.14 -13.68
CA ARG A 126 9.62 15.11 -14.73
C ARG A 126 9.65 14.51 -16.14
N ASP A 127 9.76 13.19 -16.23
CA ASP A 127 9.94 12.43 -17.48
C ASP A 127 8.75 11.49 -17.77
N VAL A 128 7.68 11.62 -16.99
CA VAL A 128 6.46 10.83 -17.12
C VAL A 128 5.51 11.47 -18.12
N ALA A 129 4.76 10.63 -18.84
CA ALA A 129 3.52 11.00 -19.50
C ALA A 129 2.50 9.89 -19.25
N LEU A 130 1.52 10.14 -18.38
CA LEU A 130 0.51 9.15 -18.00
C LEU A 130 -0.88 9.79 -18.08
N PRO A 131 -1.75 9.34 -18.99
CA PRO A 131 -3.14 9.76 -19.01
C PRO A 131 -3.88 9.12 -17.84
N ILE A 132 -4.72 9.90 -17.17
CA ILE A 132 -5.48 9.49 -16.00
C ILE A 132 -6.98 9.70 -16.19
N TYR A 133 -7.76 8.79 -15.63
CA TYR A 133 -9.18 8.62 -15.86
C TYR A 133 -9.96 8.58 -14.54
N PRO A 134 -11.19 9.13 -14.48
CA PRO A 134 -12.07 8.97 -13.32
C PRO A 134 -12.54 7.52 -13.13
N SER A 135 -12.77 6.80 -14.23
CA SER A 135 -13.06 5.38 -14.29
C SER A 135 -12.60 4.76 -15.61
N PRO A 136 -12.44 3.42 -15.69
CA PRO A 136 -12.01 2.74 -16.92
C PRO A 136 -12.89 3.00 -18.15
N ASP A 137 -14.20 3.16 -17.95
CA ASP A 137 -15.18 3.34 -19.03
C ASP A 137 -15.47 4.82 -19.35
N SER A 138 -14.77 5.74 -18.68
CA SER A 138 -14.99 7.18 -18.83
C SER A 138 -13.99 7.81 -19.79
N ALA A 139 -14.32 9.02 -20.26
CA ALA A 139 -13.35 9.85 -20.95
C ALA A 139 -12.16 10.16 -20.01
N HIS A 140 -10.98 10.26 -20.61
CA HIS A 140 -9.77 10.76 -19.97
C HIS A 140 -10.04 12.12 -19.28
N TRP A 141 -9.51 12.29 -18.07
CA TRP A 141 -9.71 13.50 -17.27
C TRP A 141 -8.54 14.46 -17.31
N GLY A 142 -7.31 13.94 -17.42
CA GLY A 142 -6.11 14.76 -17.41
C GLY A 142 -4.84 13.94 -17.49
N TRP A 143 -3.70 14.61 -17.46
CA TRP A 143 -2.39 13.98 -17.56
C TRP A 143 -1.59 14.19 -16.28
N LEU A 144 -0.88 13.15 -15.84
CA LEU A 144 0.35 13.34 -15.08
C LEU A 144 1.48 13.39 -16.10
N ILE A 145 2.06 14.55 -16.32
CA ILE A 145 3.06 14.74 -17.37
C ILE A 145 4.10 15.77 -16.98
N ASN A 146 5.38 15.48 -17.22
CA ASN A 146 6.47 16.43 -17.06
C ASN A 146 6.58 17.07 -15.64
N GLY A 147 6.16 16.35 -14.59
CA GLY A 147 6.10 16.87 -13.21
C GLY A 147 4.85 17.72 -12.91
N TRP A 148 3.87 17.74 -13.83
CA TRP A 148 2.61 18.46 -13.72
C TRP A 148 1.41 17.53 -13.66
N LEU A 149 0.36 17.98 -12.99
CA LEU A 149 -1.00 17.50 -13.21
C LEU A 149 -1.71 18.48 -14.15
N VAL A 150 -2.20 18.00 -15.29
CA VAL A 150 -2.86 18.81 -16.32
C VAL A 150 -4.28 18.30 -16.54
N PRO A 151 -5.29 18.87 -15.85
CA PRO A 151 -6.70 18.55 -16.12
C PRO A 151 -7.11 19.01 -17.52
N ASN A 152 -8.04 18.30 -18.16
CA ASN A 152 -8.55 18.67 -19.47
C ASN A 152 -9.23 20.03 -19.45
N GLY A 153 -8.72 20.97 -20.25
CA GLY A 153 -9.20 22.35 -20.29
C GLY A 153 -8.88 23.17 -19.02
N GLY A 154 -8.11 22.61 -18.09
CA GLY A 154 -7.70 23.27 -16.85
C GLY A 154 -6.27 23.82 -16.89
N THR A 155 -5.92 24.58 -15.86
CA THR A 155 -4.55 25.07 -15.66
C THR A 155 -3.65 23.94 -15.15
N PRO A 156 -2.42 23.78 -15.69
CA PRO A 156 -1.43 22.87 -15.12
C PRO A 156 -1.12 23.20 -13.65
N LEU A 157 -1.01 22.16 -12.83
CA LEU A 157 -0.67 22.24 -11.41
C LEU A 157 0.68 21.54 -11.17
N ALA A 158 1.68 22.28 -10.67
CA ALA A 158 2.97 21.70 -10.34
C ALA A 158 2.85 20.76 -9.14
N ILE A 159 3.35 19.54 -9.28
CA ILE A 159 3.33 18.51 -8.24
C ILE A 159 4.19 18.97 -7.06
N GLY A 160 3.61 18.96 -5.85
CA GLY A 160 4.27 19.33 -4.61
C GLY A 160 4.39 20.83 -4.35
N ARG A 161 4.15 21.68 -5.37
CA ARG A 161 4.17 23.14 -5.20
C ARG A 161 2.76 23.73 -5.21
N ASP A 162 1.99 23.42 -6.23
CA ASP A 162 0.65 23.97 -6.44
C ASP A 162 -0.45 23.00 -5.91
N ALA A 163 -0.11 21.72 -5.77
CA ALA A 163 -0.96 20.69 -5.22
C ALA A 163 -0.16 19.68 -4.39
N ALA A 164 -0.73 19.25 -3.26
CA ALA A 164 -0.15 18.22 -2.42
C ALA A 164 -0.38 16.83 -3.02
N PHE A 165 0.66 16.00 -3.03
CA PHE A 165 0.61 14.64 -3.57
C PHE A 165 0.88 13.61 -2.50
N SER A 166 0.20 12.46 -2.59
CA SER A 166 0.37 11.34 -1.66
C SER A 166 1.26 10.30 -2.32
N MET A 167 2.43 10.06 -1.73
CA MET A 167 3.40 9.07 -2.22
C MET A 167 4.00 8.32 -1.04
N VAL A 168 4.51 7.13 -1.29
CA VAL A 168 5.22 6.33 -0.28
C VAL A 168 6.66 6.13 -0.70
N GLN A 169 7.56 6.22 0.28
CA GLN A 169 8.98 5.98 0.11
C GLN A 169 9.26 4.48 0.24
N THR A 170 9.97 3.96 -0.75
CA THR A 170 10.45 2.57 -0.79
C THR A 170 11.96 2.51 -0.53
N GLU A 171 12.53 1.31 -0.44
CA GLU A 171 13.93 1.07 -0.06
C GLU A 171 14.94 1.91 -0.87
N GLN A 172 14.69 2.13 -2.16
CA GLN A 172 15.59 2.89 -3.06
C GLN A 172 15.50 4.42 -2.90
N GLN A 173 14.94 4.92 -1.79
CA GLN A 173 14.64 6.33 -1.54
C GLN A 173 13.78 6.98 -2.64
N VAL A 174 13.00 6.18 -3.35
CA VAL A 174 12.12 6.62 -4.43
C VAL A 174 10.70 6.74 -3.90
N TYR A 175 10.08 7.86 -4.22
CA TYR A 175 8.70 8.16 -3.89
C TYR A 175 7.82 7.60 -5.00
N THR A 176 6.85 6.77 -4.63
CA THR A 176 6.01 6.02 -5.56
C THR A 176 4.53 6.22 -5.23
N PHE A 177 3.65 6.11 -6.22
CA PHE A 177 2.21 6.24 -5.96
C PHE A 177 1.63 4.92 -5.48
N PRO A 178 0.91 4.88 -4.35
CA PRO A 178 0.18 3.69 -3.93
C PRO A 178 -0.85 3.28 -4.97
N VAL A 179 -0.80 2.02 -5.38
CA VAL A 179 -1.78 1.41 -6.27
C VAL A 179 -2.80 0.68 -5.40
N LEU A 180 -4.04 1.16 -5.45
CA LEU A 180 -5.15 0.71 -4.63
C LEU A 180 -5.79 -0.57 -5.18
N GLU A 181 -5.78 -0.73 -6.51
CA GLU A 181 -6.45 -1.84 -7.20
C GLU A 181 -5.76 -2.12 -8.53
N ILE A 182 -5.64 -3.40 -8.90
CA ILE A 182 -5.18 -3.86 -10.20
C ILE A 182 -6.22 -4.84 -10.75
N ARG A 183 -6.73 -4.58 -11.95
CA ARG A 183 -7.69 -5.44 -12.65
C ARG A 183 -6.98 -6.31 -13.69
N SER A 184 -7.58 -7.46 -13.99
CA SER A 184 -7.04 -8.40 -14.99
C SER A 184 -7.07 -7.89 -16.42
N ASP A 185 -7.82 -6.81 -16.68
CA ASP A 185 -7.90 -6.15 -17.99
C ASP A 185 -6.84 -5.06 -18.18
N GLY A 186 -5.92 -4.88 -17.24
CA GLY A 186 -4.81 -3.92 -17.34
C GLY A 186 -5.11 -2.53 -16.79
N TRP A 187 -6.33 -2.29 -16.29
CA TRP A 187 -6.64 -1.08 -15.54
C TRP A 187 -6.14 -1.17 -14.10
N PHE A 188 -5.58 -0.09 -13.59
CA PHE A 188 -5.20 0.02 -12.19
C PHE A 188 -5.62 1.37 -11.63
N ARG A 189 -6.00 1.38 -10.36
CA ARG A 189 -6.37 2.60 -9.62
C ARG A 189 -5.24 2.95 -8.68
N PHE A 190 -4.76 4.19 -8.71
CA PHE A 190 -3.70 4.66 -7.84
C PHE A 190 -4.07 5.97 -7.16
N GLN A 191 -3.57 6.16 -5.94
CA GLN A 191 -3.73 7.39 -5.18
C GLN A 191 -2.61 8.36 -5.57
N TYR A 192 -3.00 9.58 -5.94
CA TYR A 192 -2.03 10.63 -6.30
C TYR A 192 -2.15 11.85 -5.38
N THR A 193 -3.29 12.08 -4.71
CA THR A 193 -3.43 13.05 -3.62
C THR A 193 -4.11 12.40 -2.41
N PRO A 194 -4.10 13.03 -1.22
CA PRO A 194 -4.70 12.42 -0.03
C PRO A 194 -6.18 12.07 -0.17
N ALA A 195 -6.91 12.84 -0.99
CA ALA A 195 -8.34 12.61 -1.26
C ALA A 195 -8.62 12.13 -2.70
N GLY A 196 -7.59 12.02 -3.54
CA GLY A 196 -7.73 11.81 -4.98
C GLY A 196 -7.05 10.53 -5.46
N ALA A 197 -7.82 9.74 -6.19
CA ALA A 197 -7.35 8.56 -6.90
C ALA A 197 -7.78 8.64 -8.35
N ALA A 198 -6.99 8.05 -9.24
CA ALA A 198 -7.30 7.96 -10.66
C ALA A 198 -7.01 6.57 -11.19
N TRP A 199 -7.64 6.27 -12.32
CA TRP A 199 -7.37 5.08 -13.10
C TRP A 199 -6.35 5.39 -14.18
N ALA A 200 -5.47 4.44 -14.47
CA ALA A 200 -4.69 4.40 -15.68
C ALA A 200 -4.59 2.96 -16.19
N HIS A 201 -4.12 2.81 -17.43
CA HIS A 201 -4.03 1.52 -18.08
C HIS A 201 -2.57 1.17 -18.37
N ILE A 202 -2.20 -0.09 -18.19
CA ILE A 202 -0.80 -0.55 -18.33
C ILE A 202 -0.20 -0.26 -19.72
N SER A 203 -1.01 -0.21 -20.77
CA SER A 203 -0.56 0.14 -22.14
C SER A 203 -0.01 1.57 -22.27
N HIS A 204 -0.23 2.42 -21.26
CA HIS A 204 0.21 3.81 -21.26
C HIS A 204 1.49 4.04 -20.43
N LEU A 205 2.05 2.99 -19.82
CA LEU A 205 3.19 3.11 -18.90
C LEU A 205 4.52 3.47 -19.60
N GLU A 206 4.58 3.35 -20.92
CA GLU A 206 5.79 3.61 -21.74
C GLU A 206 5.69 4.90 -22.57
N LEU A 207 4.69 5.75 -22.33
CA LEU A 207 4.50 6.98 -23.11
C LEU A 207 5.50 8.09 -22.74
N GLY A 208 6.07 8.06 -21.54
CA GLY A 208 7.09 9.00 -21.08
C GLY A 208 8.50 8.58 -21.51
N THR A 209 9.48 9.43 -21.22
CA THR A 209 10.90 9.10 -21.41
C THR A 209 11.38 8.07 -20.38
N VAL A 210 10.78 8.08 -19.18
CA VAL A 210 10.99 7.04 -18.16
C VAL A 210 9.85 6.04 -18.22
N PRO A 211 10.12 4.75 -18.51
CA PRO A 211 9.11 3.71 -18.48
C PRO A 211 8.67 3.43 -17.04
N LEU A 212 7.37 3.26 -16.87
CA LEU A 212 6.74 2.95 -15.60
C LEU A 212 6.36 1.48 -15.51
N THR A 213 6.18 1.01 -14.29
CA THR A 213 5.63 -0.30 -13.98
C THR A 213 4.73 -0.21 -12.75
N VAL A 214 3.80 -1.14 -12.68
CA VAL A 214 2.99 -1.39 -11.48
C VAL A 214 3.55 -2.64 -10.82
N GLU A 215 4.12 -2.47 -9.64
CA GLU A 215 4.71 -3.56 -8.85
C GLU A 215 3.85 -3.81 -7.60
N THR A 216 3.58 -5.08 -7.28
CA THR A 216 2.81 -5.45 -6.09
C THR A 216 3.66 -5.39 -4.83
N TRP A 217 3.05 -5.11 -3.68
CA TRP A 217 3.79 -5.14 -2.40
C TRP A 217 4.41 -6.50 -2.09
N GLU A 218 3.78 -7.60 -2.50
CA GLU A 218 4.34 -8.95 -2.43
C GLU A 218 5.73 -9.04 -3.05
N SER A 219 5.83 -8.65 -4.33
CA SER A 219 7.08 -8.67 -5.09
C SER A 219 8.13 -7.78 -4.43
N SER A 220 7.77 -6.54 -4.11
CA SER A 220 8.73 -5.59 -3.53
C SER A 220 9.24 -6.03 -2.16
N MET A 221 8.37 -6.61 -1.33
CA MET A 221 8.76 -7.08 0.01
C MET A 221 9.59 -8.35 -0.03
N GLN A 222 9.41 -9.20 -1.04
CA GLN A 222 10.23 -10.38 -1.23
C GLN A 222 11.66 -10.01 -1.63
N ASP A 223 11.82 -8.98 -2.46
CA ASP A 223 13.11 -8.51 -2.96
C ASP A 223 13.82 -7.51 -2.03
N ALA A 224 13.13 -7.04 -0.98
CA ALA A 224 13.69 -6.08 -0.04
C ALA A 224 14.92 -6.64 0.71
N SER A 225 15.94 -5.82 0.93
CA SER A 225 17.09 -6.25 1.75
C SER A 225 16.72 -6.32 3.23
N ARG A 226 15.84 -5.42 3.67
CA ARG A 226 15.40 -5.33 5.06
C ARG A 226 14.00 -4.73 5.18
N ILE A 227 13.25 -5.26 6.12
CA ILE A 227 11.92 -4.78 6.49
C ILE A 227 11.83 -4.42 7.97
N GLU A 228 10.81 -3.65 8.32
CA GLU A 228 10.47 -3.25 9.67
C GLU A 228 8.95 -3.37 9.89
N PHE A 229 8.51 -3.59 11.12
CA PHE A 229 7.08 -3.55 11.43
C PHE A 229 6.58 -2.10 11.45
N ARG A 230 5.43 -1.85 10.79
CA ARG A 230 4.79 -0.52 10.78
C ARG A 230 4.28 -0.06 12.16
N ARG A 231 4.15 -1.00 13.12
CA ARG A 231 3.82 -0.73 14.52
C ARG A 231 5.08 -0.83 15.38
N PRO A 232 5.87 0.25 15.52
CA PRO A 232 7.06 0.22 16.35
C PRO A 232 6.69 -0.04 17.82
N GLY A 233 7.58 -0.70 18.55
CA GLY A 233 7.45 -0.96 19.99
C GLY A 233 6.58 -2.17 20.38
N LEU A 234 5.90 -2.83 19.43
CA LEU A 234 5.18 -4.08 19.68
C LEU A 234 5.93 -5.25 19.04
N ALA A 235 6.43 -6.16 19.89
CA ALA A 235 7.04 -7.39 19.40
C ALA A 235 6.00 -8.23 18.65
N GLN A 236 6.35 -8.73 17.47
CA GLN A 236 5.47 -9.54 16.64
C GLN A 236 5.79 -11.04 16.77
N PRO A 237 4.77 -11.92 16.71
CA PRO A 237 4.99 -13.36 16.77
C PRO A 237 5.65 -13.86 15.48
N MET A 238 6.79 -14.54 15.63
CA MET A 238 7.39 -15.37 14.59
C MET A 238 7.09 -16.83 14.88
N ARG A 239 6.62 -17.56 13.88
CA ARG A 239 6.09 -18.92 14.00
C ARG A 239 6.87 -19.92 13.17
N LEU A 240 6.79 -21.20 13.52
CA LEU A 240 7.49 -22.27 12.80
C LEU A 240 6.87 -22.60 11.42
N ALA A 241 5.64 -22.17 11.16
CA ALA A 241 4.92 -22.41 9.90
C ALA A 241 4.00 -21.22 9.56
N PRO A 242 3.59 -21.04 8.29
CA PRO A 242 2.77 -19.91 7.83
C PRO A 242 1.28 -20.09 8.21
N SER A 243 1.02 -20.14 9.52
CA SER A 243 -0.33 -20.31 10.07
C SER A 243 -0.48 -19.63 11.43
N GLY A 244 -1.66 -19.06 11.68
CA GLY A 244 -1.98 -18.41 12.95
C GLY A 244 -1.98 -19.35 14.14
N THR A 245 -2.11 -20.66 13.90
CA THR A 245 -2.10 -21.72 14.93
C THR A 245 -0.76 -22.43 15.07
N ALA A 246 0.22 -22.15 14.20
CA ALA A 246 1.53 -22.76 14.27
C ALA A 246 2.26 -22.37 15.58
N PRO A 247 3.11 -23.24 16.14
CA PRO A 247 3.84 -22.93 17.37
C PRO A 247 4.65 -21.64 17.25
N LEU A 248 4.66 -20.86 18.33
CA LEU A 248 5.48 -19.66 18.45
C LEU A 248 6.95 -20.08 18.54
N GLN A 249 7.79 -19.49 17.69
CA GLN A 249 9.23 -19.69 17.70
C GLN A 249 9.94 -18.60 18.50
N ALA A 250 9.58 -17.34 18.24
CA ALA A 250 10.15 -16.17 18.90
C ALA A 250 9.19 -14.99 18.86
N LEU A 251 9.45 -13.99 19.71
CA LEU A 251 8.91 -12.64 19.56
C LEU A 251 9.99 -11.78 18.90
N VAL A 252 9.63 -11.08 17.83
CA VAL A 252 10.53 -10.21 17.07
C VAL A 252 10.28 -8.78 17.48
N GLY A 253 11.22 -8.18 18.19
CA GLY A 253 11.14 -6.78 18.65
C GLY A 253 11.54 -5.79 17.57
N SER A 254 11.36 -4.49 17.85
CA SER A 254 11.81 -3.39 16.97
C SER A 254 13.34 -3.30 16.82
N ASN A 255 14.09 -3.86 17.77
CA ASN A 255 15.56 -3.89 17.77
C ASN A 255 16.08 -5.15 17.06
N SER A 256 15.55 -5.43 15.88
CA SER A 256 15.88 -6.62 15.09
C SER A 256 16.24 -6.24 13.66
N ILE A 257 17.17 -6.97 13.07
CA ILE A 257 17.37 -6.97 11.62
C ILE A 257 16.48 -8.06 11.06
N ILE A 258 15.53 -7.70 10.20
CA ILE A 258 14.55 -8.62 9.62
C ILE A 258 14.77 -8.64 8.11
N GLN A 259 15.29 -9.77 7.62
CA GLN A 259 15.52 -10.01 6.20
C GLN A 259 14.41 -10.92 5.66
N PRO A 260 13.68 -10.53 4.61
CA PRO A 260 12.72 -11.41 3.94
C PRO A 260 13.47 -12.55 3.23
N LEU A 261 12.87 -13.75 3.20
CA LEU A 261 13.42 -14.94 2.55
C LEU A 261 12.45 -15.53 1.53
N ASP A 262 11.17 -15.62 1.89
CA ASP A 262 10.15 -16.28 1.07
C ASP A 262 8.74 -15.80 1.48
N LEU A 263 7.76 -15.94 0.59
CA LEU A 263 6.39 -15.45 0.80
C LEU A 263 5.36 -16.55 0.49
N GLU A 264 4.46 -16.80 1.45
CA GLU A 264 3.34 -17.74 1.32
C GLU A 264 2.04 -17.09 1.80
N GLY A 265 1.23 -16.60 0.86
CA GLY A 265 -0.02 -15.91 1.16
C GLY A 265 0.22 -14.68 2.05
N ASP A 266 -0.38 -14.64 3.23
CA ASP A 266 -0.24 -13.52 4.19
C ASP A 266 0.97 -13.69 5.15
N TRP A 267 1.83 -14.68 4.90
CA TRP A 267 3.01 -15.01 5.70
C TRP A 267 4.30 -14.77 4.94
N LEU A 268 5.26 -14.18 5.63
CA LEU A 268 6.59 -13.91 5.11
C LEU A 268 7.58 -14.68 5.97
N ARG A 269 8.35 -15.56 5.34
CA ARG A 269 9.49 -16.19 5.97
C ARG A 269 10.60 -15.17 6.07
N VAL A 270 11.15 -15.03 7.27
CA VAL A 270 12.17 -14.05 7.57
C VAL A 270 13.35 -14.70 8.27
N ARG A 271 14.53 -14.13 8.05
CA ARG A 271 15.71 -14.31 8.91
C ARG A 271 15.79 -13.12 9.85
N VAL A 272 15.81 -13.39 11.15
CA VAL A 272 15.83 -12.38 12.21
C VAL A 272 17.13 -12.48 12.99
N THR A 273 17.85 -11.36 13.09
CA THR A 273 18.99 -11.20 13.99
C THR A 273 18.60 -10.28 15.14
N GLN A 274 18.65 -10.79 16.38
CA GLN A 274 18.30 -10.02 17.58
C GLN A 274 19.12 -10.40 18.82
N PRO A 275 19.45 -9.44 19.72
CA PRO A 275 19.19 -8.01 19.57
C PRO A 275 20.16 -7.34 18.58
N ALA A 276 19.70 -6.28 17.93
CA ALA A 276 20.47 -5.44 17.02
C ALA A 276 20.21 -3.94 17.28
N GLN A 277 21.15 -3.09 16.87
CA GLN A 277 21.00 -1.64 16.86
C GLN A 277 21.22 -1.13 15.44
N GLY A 278 20.13 -0.69 14.80
CA GLY A 278 20.13 -0.39 13.36
C GLY A 278 20.55 -1.64 12.58
N CYS A 279 21.67 -1.53 11.87
CA CYS A 279 22.23 -2.59 11.03
C CYS A 279 23.25 -3.47 11.73
N THR A 280 23.53 -3.22 13.02
CA THR A 280 24.61 -3.90 13.74
C THR A 280 24.04 -4.87 14.75
N ALA A 281 24.40 -6.15 14.60
CA ALA A 281 24.10 -7.17 15.60
C ALA A 281 24.88 -6.87 16.90
N LEU A 282 24.21 -6.95 18.06
CA LEU A 282 24.84 -6.70 19.34
C LEU A 282 25.51 -7.98 19.88
N PRO A 283 26.47 -7.89 20.83
CA PRO A 283 27.05 -9.05 21.49
C PRO A 283 25.98 -9.96 22.11
N GLY A 284 26.09 -11.28 21.88
CA GLY A 284 25.09 -12.26 22.32
C GLY A 284 23.84 -12.32 21.45
N SER A 285 23.84 -11.66 20.29
CA SER A 285 22.79 -11.83 19.28
C SER A 285 22.68 -13.26 18.78
N SER A 286 21.47 -13.61 18.38
CA SER A 286 21.13 -14.88 17.77
C SER A 286 20.43 -14.65 16.44
N ILE A 287 20.60 -15.60 15.53
CA ILE A 287 19.93 -15.63 14.24
C ILE A 287 18.90 -16.75 14.29
N SER A 288 17.68 -16.45 13.86
CA SER A 288 16.61 -17.43 13.76
C SER A 288 15.79 -17.17 12.50
N GLU A 289 15.25 -18.22 11.90
CA GLU A 289 14.36 -18.12 10.74
C GLU A 289 12.98 -18.63 11.10
N GLY A 290 11.93 -17.93 10.66
CA GLY A 290 10.55 -18.33 10.89
C GLY A 290 9.59 -17.47 10.07
N TRP A 291 8.30 -17.61 10.34
CA TRP A 291 7.23 -16.95 9.60
C TRP A 291 6.61 -15.83 10.42
N VAL A 292 6.57 -14.62 9.87
CA VAL A 292 5.84 -13.49 10.41
C VAL A 292 4.66 -13.16 9.52
N ARG A 293 3.60 -12.63 10.12
CA ARG A 293 2.45 -12.17 9.35
C ARG A 293 2.78 -10.80 8.75
N TRP A 294 2.87 -10.72 7.43
CA TRP A 294 3.24 -9.48 6.75
C TRP A 294 2.01 -8.67 6.32
N ARG A 295 0.83 -9.29 6.31
CA ARG A 295 -0.42 -8.68 5.86
C ARG A 295 -1.58 -9.05 6.79
N SER A 296 -2.43 -8.08 7.10
CA SER A 296 -3.62 -8.27 7.94
C SER A 296 -4.73 -9.04 7.20
N ASP A 297 -5.77 -9.46 7.92
CA ASP A 297 -6.97 -10.06 7.31
C ASP A 297 -7.65 -9.12 6.31
N ALA A 298 -7.54 -7.80 6.55
CA ALA A 298 -8.04 -6.76 5.65
C ALA A 298 -7.08 -6.45 4.49
N LYS A 299 -6.07 -7.29 4.26
CA LYS A 299 -5.06 -7.16 3.20
C LYS A 299 -4.14 -5.94 3.28
N ILE A 300 -4.11 -5.28 4.43
CA ILE A 300 -3.21 -4.14 4.71
C ILE A 300 -1.82 -4.67 5.10
N PRO A 301 -0.72 -4.19 4.48
CA PRO A 301 0.63 -4.57 4.89
C PRO A 301 0.95 -4.14 6.32
N LEU A 302 1.58 -5.02 7.10
CA LEU A 302 1.98 -4.82 8.50
C LEU A 302 3.48 -4.49 8.65
N ILE A 303 4.23 -4.70 7.57
CA ILE A 303 5.66 -4.43 7.46
C ILE A 303 5.88 -3.33 6.41
N TRP A 304 7.04 -2.70 6.48
CA TRP A 304 7.49 -1.68 5.53
C TRP A 304 8.99 -1.78 5.29
N PHE A 305 9.48 -1.13 4.24
CA PHE A 305 10.90 -1.02 3.96
C PHE A 305 11.60 -0.25 5.08
N SER A 306 12.79 -0.69 5.46
CA SER A 306 13.60 0.10 6.39
C SER A 306 14.02 1.41 5.72
N SER A 307 14.04 2.49 6.50
CA SER A 307 14.62 3.77 6.05
C SER A 307 16.15 3.78 6.13
N THR A 308 16.76 2.72 6.66
CA THR A 308 18.20 2.60 6.89
C THR A 308 18.75 1.40 6.14
N ASP A 309 19.59 1.66 5.14
CA ASP A 309 20.30 0.62 4.42
C ASP A 309 21.35 -0.03 5.31
N CYS A 310 21.32 -1.36 5.36
CA CYS A 310 22.33 -2.17 6.03
C CYS A 310 23.26 -2.73 4.96
N GLN A 311 24.36 -2.03 4.69
CA GLN A 311 25.43 -2.50 3.80
C GLN A 311 26.38 -3.44 4.54
#